data_AF-A0A0F2J7X2-F1
#
_entry.id   AF-A0A0F2J7X2-F1
#
_cell.length_a   1.000
_cell.length_b   1.000
_cell.length_c   1.000
_cell.angle_alpha   90.00
_cell.angle_beta   90.00
_cell.angle_gamma   90.00
#
_symmetry.space_group_name_H-M   'P 1'
#
loop_
_entity.id
_entity.type
_entity.pdbx_description
1 polymer ?
#
loop_
_entity_poly.entity_id
_entity_poly.type
_entity_poly.pdbx_seq_one_letter_code
_entity_poly.pdbx_strand_id
1 'polypeptide(L)'
;MDFICAGDDLEQIPEEVHSKTGITLPGAYADKNSMATLARELRKHRGDVIARIPFCVTVEAEAYGAHIKLGDVLNGPRVESYRFTSIEEMSNLQSLELNESRIREVLDAVEILVETGEKWF
;
A
#
# COMPACT_ATOMS: atom_id res chain seq x y z
N MET A 1 10.28 -30.27 -0.82
CA MET A 1 10.98 -29.23 -0.04
C MET A 1 9.99 -28.12 0.09
N ASP A 2 9.39 -27.98 1.27
CA ASP A 2 8.32 -27.01 1.48
C ASP A 2 8.99 -25.68 1.81
N PHE A 3 8.92 -24.75 0.86
CA PHE A 3 9.42 -23.40 1.07
C PHE A 3 8.40 -22.65 1.91
N ILE A 4 8.77 -22.31 3.15
CA ILE A 4 7.94 -21.48 4.02
C ILE A 4 8.24 -20.03 3.68
N CYS A 5 7.30 -19.37 3.02
CA CYS A 5 7.34 -17.92 2.82
C CYS A 5 7.01 -17.23 4.15
N ALA A 6 8.03 -17.03 4.99
CA ALA A 6 7.94 -16.08 6.09
C ALA A 6 8.18 -14.69 5.47
N GLY A 7 7.13 -13.90 5.32
CA GLY A 7 7.25 -12.50 4.87
C GLY A 7 8.17 -11.69 5.80
N ASP A 8 8.64 -10.54 5.33
CA ASP A 8 9.52 -9.67 6.13
C ASP A 8 8.71 -8.98 7.25
N ASP A 9 9.29 -8.87 8.45
CA ASP A 9 8.66 -8.21 9.61
C ASP A 9 8.26 -6.75 9.30
N LEU A 10 8.94 -6.11 8.34
CA LEU A 10 8.62 -4.75 7.90
C LEU A 10 7.28 -4.65 7.16
N GLU A 11 6.81 -5.74 6.56
CA GLU A 11 5.53 -5.82 5.82
C GLU A 11 4.33 -6.01 6.75
N GLN A 12 4.58 -6.51 7.98
CA GLN A 12 3.52 -6.72 8.96
C GLN A 12 3.24 -5.47 9.79
N ILE A 13 1.95 -5.20 9.99
CA ILE A 13 1.47 -4.10 10.82
C ILE A 13 1.32 -4.66 12.24
N PRO A 14 2.08 -4.16 13.24
CA PRO A 14 2.00 -4.69 14.59
C PRO A 14 0.59 -4.52 15.20
N GLU A 15 0.13 -5.53 15.94
CA GLU A 15 -1.21 -5.54 16.56
C GLU A 15 -1.43 -4.35 17.50
N GLU A 16 -0.37 -3.89 18.16
CA GLU A 16 -0.37 -2.71 19.04
C GLU A 16 -0.73 -1.43 18.27
N VAL A 17 -0.20 -1.29 17.05
CA VAL A 17 -0.50 -0.15 16.18
C VAL A 17 -1.92 -0.24 15.64
N HIS A 18 -2.37 -1.45 15.30
CA HIS A 18 -3.74 -1.71 14.88
C HIS A 18 -4.75 -1.32 15.97
N SER A 19 -4.51 -1.78 17.21
CA SER A 19 -5.35 -1.50 18.37
C SER A 19 -5.34 -0.01 18.76
N LYS A 20 -4.20 0.66 18.62
CA LYS A 20 -4.06 2.10 18.92
C LYS A 20 -4.81 3.00 17.94
N THR A 21 -4.81 2.62 16.65
CA THR A 21 -5.41 3.44 15.58
C THR A 21 -6.86 3.05 15.26
N GLY A 22 -7.25 1.80 15.54
CA GLY A 22 -8.54 1.24 15.11
C GLY A 22 -8.63 0.98 13.61
N ILE A 23 -7.54 1.18 12.86
CA ILE A 23 -7.54 1.09 11.39
C ILE A 23 -7.40 -0.36 10.95
N THR A 24 -8.47 -0.92 10.38
CA THR A 24 -8.50 -2.30 9.87
C THR A 24 -8.00 -2.42 8.44
N LEU A 25 -7.54 -3.62 8.10
CA LEU A 25 -7.29 -4.03 6.72
C LEU A 25 -8.62 -4.54 6.12
N PRO A 26 -8.95 -4.19 4.87
CA PRO A 26 -8.08 -3.54 3.88
C PRO A 26 -8.08 -2.00 3.89
N GLY A 27 -8.75 -1.35 4.86
CA GLY A 27 -8.89 0.11 4.91
C GLY A 27 -7.57 0.89 4.84
N ALA A 28 -6.51 0.39 5.48
CA ALA A 28 -5.18 1.02 5.40
C ALA A 28 -4.56 1.04 4.00
N TYR A 29 -5.04 0.19 3.07
CA TYR A 29 -4.55 0.14 1.69
C TYR A 29 -5.33 1.05 0.75
N ALA A 30 -6.52 1.52 1.15
CA ALA A 30 -7.49 2.12 0.24
C ALA A 30 -7.95 3.54 0.62
N ASP A 31 -7.73 3.97 1.87
CA ASP A 31 -8.12 5.31 2.33
C ASP A 31 -6.89 6.11 2.76
N LYS A 32 -6.74 7.31 2.19
CA LYS A 32 -5.62 8.22 2.45
C LYS A 32 -5.44 8.59 3.91
N ASN A 33 -6.52 8.84 4.65
CA ASN A 33 -6.47 9.26 6.04
C ASN A 33 -5.96 8.12 6.93
N SER A 34 -6.49 6.92 6.68
CA SER A 34 -6.07 5.68 7.31
C SER A 34 -4.59 5.40 7.00
N MET A 35 -4.19 5.53 5.74
CA MET A 35 -2.81 5.28 5.31
C MET A 35 -1.83 6.25 5.98
N ALA A 36 -2.11 7.55 5.96
CA ALA A 36 -1.27 8.57 6.58
C ALA A 36 -1.19 8.41 8.11
N THR A 37 -2.34 8.16 8.77
CA THR A 37 -2.39 7.95 10.22
C THR A 37 -1.57 6.73 10.62
N LEU A 38 -1.75 5.62 9.90
CA LEU A 38 -1.05 4.39 10.19
C LEU A 38 0.47 4.51 9.96
N ALA A 39 0.89 5.20 8.89
CA ALA A 39 2.30 5.40 8.59
C ALA A 39 3.02 6.19 9.69
N ARG A 40 2.37 7.20 10.27
CA ARG A 40 2.91 7.98 11.38
C ARG A 40 3.03 7.15 12.65
N GLU A 41 2.04 6.33 12.96
CA GLU A 41 2.08 5.47 14.14
C GLU A 41 3.10 4.34 13.99
N LEU A 42 3.23 3.75 12.79
CA LEU A 42 4.30 2.80 12.48
C LEU A 42 5.68 3.43 12.63
N ARG A 43 5.88 4.64 12.10
CA ARG A 43 7.15 5.38 12.26
C ARG A 43 7.50 5.56 13.74
N LYS A 44 6.55 6.03 14.56
CA LYS A 44 6.75 6.22 16.00
C LYS A 44 7.02 4.91 16.72
N HIS A 45 6.29 3.85 16.39
CA HIS A 45 6.42 2.52 16.99
C HIS A 45 7.79 1.90 16.71
N ARG A 46 8.26 1.99 15.45
CA ARG A 46 9.56 1.46 15.01
C ARG A 46 10.75 2.36 15.36
N GLY A 47 10.50 3.61 15.76
CA GLY A 47 11.55 4.61 15.97
C GLY A 47 12.18 5.10 14.67
N ASP A 48 11.46 4.98 13.55
CA ASP A 48 11.95 5.35 12.23
C ASP A 48 12.03 6.88 12.07
N VAL A 49 12.99 7.31 11.24
CA VAL A 49 13.17 8.73 10.88
C VAL A 49 12.21 9.20 9.79
N ILE A 50 11.57 8.27 9.07
CA ILE A 50 10.64 8.55 7.97
C ILE A 50 9.36 7.73 8.08
N ALA A 51 8.26 8.32 7.62
CA ALA A 51 7.00 7.60 7.43
C ALA A 51 7.03 6.95 6.04
N ARG A 52 6.61 5.68 5.96
CA ARG A 52 6.62 4.91 4.71
C ARG A 52 5.19 4.61 4.26
N ILE A 53 4.88 4.94 3.02
CA ILE A 53 3.65 4.57 2.31
C ILE A 53 3.96 4.30 0.84
N PRO A 54 3.14 3.50 0.12
CA PRO A 54 2.08 2.64 0.64
C PRO A 54 2.62 1.40 1.36
N PHE A 55 1.72 0.55 1.87
CA PHE A 55 2.06 -0.70 2.57
C PHE A 55 2.00 -1.95 1.68
N CYS A 56 2.07 -1.78 0.34
CA CYS A 56 2.06 -2.88 -0.61
C CYS A 56 2.76 -2.49 -1.92
N VAL A 57 3.06 -3.48 -2.76
CA VAL A 57 3.73 -3.33 -4.06
C VAL A 57 2.78 -3.52 -5.25
N THR A 58 1.47 -3.31 -5.05
CA THR A 58 0.44 -3.61 -6.07
C THR A 58 -0.31 -2.38 -6.61
N VAL A 59 -0.03 -1.19 -6.08
CA VAL A 59 -0.73 0.06 -6.48
C VAL A 59 -0.51 0.36 -7.96
N GLU A 60 0.73 0.26 -8.44
CA GLU A 60 1.06 0.55 -9.83
C GLU A 60 0.46 -0.49 -10.79
N ALA A 61 0.52 -1.78 -10.43
CA ALA A 61 -0.09 -2.84 -11.22
C ALA A 61 -1.62 -2.66 -11.34
N GLU A 62 -2.29 -2.24 -10.26
CA GLU A 62 -3.72 -1.90 -10.28
C GLU A 62 -4.01 -0.71 -11.20
N ALA A 63 -3.18 0.34 -11.15
CA ALA A 63 -3.34 1.51 -12.01
C ALA A 63 -3.15 1.18 -13.49
N TYR A 64 -2.38 0.13 -13.82
CA TYR A 64 -2.31 -0.45 -15.16
C TYR A 64 -3.42 -1.46 -15.48
N GLY A 65 -4.40 -1.63 -14.59
CA GLY A 65 -5.60 -2.43 -14.81
C GLY A 65 -5.52 -3.88 -14.32
N ALA A 66 -4.49 -4.27 -13.56
CA ALA A 66 -4.47 -5.58 -12.90
C ALA A 66 -5.56 -5.64 -11.82
N HIS A 67 -6.17 -6.80 -11.63
CA HIS A 67 -7.12 -6.99 -10.55
C HIS A 67 -6.38 -7.35 -9.26
N ILE A 68 -6.53 -6.53 -8.22
CA ILE A 68 -5.85 -6.72 -6.94
C ILE A 68 -6.84 -7.15 -5.86
N LYS A 69 -6.52 -8.27 -5.21
CA LYS A 69 -7.20 -8.71 -3.99
C LYS A 69 -6.47 -8.13 -2.78
N LEU A 70 -7.09 -7.16 -2.12
CA LEU A 70 -6.48 -6.44 -0.99
C LEU A 70 -6.21 -7.33 0.24
N GLY A 71 -6.93 -8.45 0.36
CA GLY A 71 -6.67 -9.47 1.37
C GLY A 71 -7.06 -9.06 2.79
N ASP A 72 -6.34 -9.57 3.78
CA ASP A 72 -6.60 -9.47 5.21
C ASP A 72 -5.30 -9.26 6.00
N VAL A 73 -5.37 -9.37 7.34
CA VAL A 73 -4.22 -9.19 8.24
C VAL A 73 -3.09 -10.19 7.99
N LEU A 74 -3.41 -11.40 7.55
CA LEU A 74 -2.42 -12.44 7.27
C LEU A 74 -1.88 -12.32 5.84
N ASN A 75 -2.69 -11.84 4.91
CA ASN A 75 -2.40 -11.81 3.49
C ASN A 75 -2.62 -10.41 2.94
N GLY A 76 -1.54 -9.64 2.72
CA GLY A 76 -1.63 -8.32 2.10
C GLY A 76 -2.13 -8.34 0.65
N PRO A 77 -2.17 -7.15 0.01
CA PRO A 77 -2.64 -7.00 -1.36
C PRO A 77 -1.81 -7.82 -2.34
N ARG A 78 -2.50 -8.58 -3.19
CA ARG A 78 -1.87 -9.45 -4.20
C ARG A 78 -2.64 -9.42 -5.51
N VAL A 79 -1.94 -9.73 -6.60
CA VAL A 79 -2.56 -9.84 -7.93
C VAL A 79 -3.48 -11.06 -7.95
N GLU A 80 -4.75 -10.84 -8.30
CA GLU A 80 -5.72 -11.90 -8.59
C GLU A 80 -5.74 -12.24 -10.08
N SER A 81 -5.64 -11.23 -10.94
CA SER A 81 -5.50 -11.43 -12.38
C SER A 81 -4.71 -10.30 -13.05
N TYR A 82 -4.04 -10.63 -14.14
CA TYR A 82 -3.25 -9.69 -14.93
C TYR A 82 -4.12 -9.00 -15.98
N ARG A 83 -3.84 -7.72 -16.27
CA ARG A 83 -4.48 -7.00 -17.37
C ARG A 83 -4.07 -7.54 -18.74
N PHE A 84 -2.80 -7.94 -18.85
CA PHE A 84 -2.17 -8.40 -20.07
C PHE A 84 -1.67 -9.83 -19.90
N THR A 85 -1.95 -10.69 -20.87
CA THR A 85 -1.56 -12.12 -20.81
C THR A 85 -0.57 -12.52 -21.90
N SER A 86 -0.20 -11.58 -22.75
CA SER A 86 0.76 -11.75 -23.85
C SER A 86 1.58 -10.47 -24.06
N ILE A 87 2.74 -10.60 -24.70
CA ILE A 87 3.61 -9.46 -25.01
C ILE A 87 2.94 -8.56 -26.07
N GLU A 88 2.20 -9.16 -26.99
CA GLU A 88 1.48 -8.47 -28.04
C GLU A 88 0.44 -7.49 -27.46
N GLU A 89 -0.22 -7.85 -26.37
CA GLU A 89 -1.17 -6.96 -25.70
C GLU A 89 -0.51 -5.73 -25.06
N MET A 90 0.79 -5.79 -24.74
CA MET A 90 1.52 -4.64 -24.17
C MET A 90 1.60 -3.45 -25.14
N SER A 91 1.37 -3.65 -26.44
CA SER A 91 1.27 -2.54 -27.38
C SER A 91 0.09 -1.60 -27.07
N ASN A 92 -0.89 -2.05 -26.28
CA ASN A 92 -2.04 -1.28 -25.84
C ASN A 92 -1.82 -0.62 -24.45
N LEU A 93 -0.60 -0.65 -23.91
CA LEU A 93 -0.30 -0.04 -22.63
C LEU A 93 -0.57 1.46 -22.69
N GLN A 94 -1.46 1.93 -21.82
CA GLN A 94 -1.78 3.34 -21.68
C GLN A 94 -0.80 4.02 -20.72
N SER A 95 -0.74 5.35 -20.78
CA SER A 95 -0.07 6.13 -19.75
C SER A 95 -0.72 5.89 -18.39
N LEU A 96 0.08 5.92 -17.33
CA LEU A 96 -0.39 5.78 -15.96
C LEU A 96 -1.32 6.96 -15.61
N GLU A 97 -2.56 6.67 -15.23
CA GLU A 97 -3.50 7.67 -14.71
C GLU A 97 -3.31 7.80 -13.19
N LEU A 98 -2.99 9.01 -12.74
CA LEU A 98 -2.66 9.28 -11.33
C LEU A 98 -3.87 9.74 -10.52
N ASN A 99 -4.97 10.11 -11.18
CA ASN A 99 -6.14 10.70 -10.54
C ASN A 99 -7.24 9.71 -10.16
N GLU A 100 -7.01 8.41 -10.37
CA GLU A 100 -8.00 7.36 -10.13
C GLU A 100 -7.45 6.28 -9.19
N SER A 101 -8.34 5.39 -8.74
CA SER A 101 -7.99 4.18 -7.96
C SER A 101 -7.12 4.46 -6.73
N ARG A 102 -6.37 3.47 -6.23
CA ARG A 102 -5.55 3.65 -5.02
C ARG A 102 -4.32 4.54 -5.24
N ILE A 103 -3.85 4.71 -6.48
CA ILE A 103 -2.70 5.59 -6.73
C ILE A 103 -3.02 7.03 -6.33
N ARG A 104 -4.25 7.49 -6.57
CA ARG A 104 -4.72 8.79 -6.09
C ARG A 104 -4.71 8.88 -4.56
N GLU A 105 -5.21 7.86 -3.88
CA GLU A 105 -5.26 7.81 -2.41
C GLU A 105 -3.85 7.80 -1.79
N VAL A 106 -2.88 7.16 -2.44
CA VAL A 106 -1.46 7.19 -2.02
C VAL A 106 -0.88 8.60 -2.16
N LEU A 107 -1.14 9.28 -3.27
CA LEU A 107 -0.65 10.65 -3.49
C LEU A 107 -1.29 11.64 -2.51
N ASP A 108 -2.59 11.53 -2.26
CA ASP A 108 -3.26 12.35 -1.25
C ASP A 108 -2.72 12.04 0.17
N ALA A 109 -2.41 10.78 0.48
CA ALA A 109 -1.80 10.41 1.77
C ALA A 109 -0.41 11.02 1.93
N VAL A 110 0.36 11.10 0.84
CA VAL A 110 1.64 11.83 0.80
C VAL A 110 1.43 13.29 1.17
N GLU A 111 0.45 13.97 0.59
CA GLU A 111 0.12 15.37 0.91
C GLU A 111 -0.22 15.54 2.39
N ILE A 112 -1.08 14.68 2.95
CA ILE A 112 -1.44 14.70 4.38
C ILE A 112 -0.21 14.53 5.29
N LEU A 113 0.72 13.63 4.94
CA LEU A 113 1.95 13.43 5.72
C LEU A 113 2.81 14.70 5.71
N VAL A 114 2.95 15.35 4.56
CA VAL A 114 3.70 16.63 4.44
C VAL A 114 3.07 17.71 5.32
N GLU A 115 1.76 17.89 5.20
CA GLU A 115 1.02 18.92 5.95
C GLU A 115 1.08 18.70 7.46
N THR A 116 1.17 17.44 7.90
CA THR A 116 1.30 17.08 9.32
C THR A 116 2.74 17.11 9.84
N GLY A 117 3.69 17.59 9.02
CA GLY A 117 5.07 17.87 9.41
C GLY A 117 6.04 16.71 9.23
N GLU A 118 5.64 15.63 8.55
CA GLU A 118 6.59 14.60 8.10
C GLU A 118 7.49 15.18 7.00
N LYS A 119 8.80 14.91 7.10
CA LYS A 119 9.79 15.54 6.23
C LYS A 119 10.15 14.63 5.05
N TRP A 120 10.42 15.29 3.93
CA TRP A 120 11.13 14.74 2.78
C TRP A 120 12.60 15.16 2.94
N PHE A 121 13.54 14.25 2.65
CA PHE A 121 14.97 14.48 2.85
C PHE A 121 15.49 15.75 2.15
#